data_AF-A0A0K2ATB1-F1
#
_entry.id   AF-A0A0K2ATB1-F1
#
_cell.length_a   1.000
_cell.length_b   1.000
_cell.length_c   1.000
_cell.angle_alpha   90.00
_cell.angle_beta   90.00
_cell.angle_gamma   90.00
#
_symmetry.space_group_name_H-M   'P 1'
#
loop_
_entity.id
_entity.type
_entity.pdbx_description
1 polymer ?
#
loop_
_entity_poly.entity_id
_entity_poly.type
_entity_poly.pdbx_seq_one_letter_code
_entity_poly.pdbx_strand_id
1 'polypeptide(L)'
;MLDYARSIKSVESIQCGRFTAGVMSMSSASASPHDFVTVRGWDRGYRPEQVEACAAALSEERDAAWERAARLTVLAREMGEELAQLREAAAQLTSQDYAALGERARRLFLLGQEEAEAVREGARCAAQRLTEEARAHADGLREAARTHADAVRAEADERARQRLLAARAEADEARIEARREVKSGRAEALAALREMRKRTTGMLAEQHREHAGRRAAAEREHDERVRALDARHAELVARAEQGVDEARRALAAAEEAAGRRQEEARARAAEVVAEARVRQERIARETERVLREHGERWDELQAHMASVRSNLSSLTGRAVE
;
A
#
# COMPACT_ATOMS: atom_id res chain seq x y z
N MET A 1 -45.34 -77.27 -73.31
CA MET A 1 -45.70 -78.22 -72.25
C MET A 1 -44.51 -78.35 -71.31
N LEU A 2 -44.55 -78.10 -70.00
CA LEU A 2 -45.49 -77.35 -69.14
C LEU A 2 -44.65 -76.76 -68.00
N ASP A 3 -44.81 -75.54 -67.46
CA ASP A 3 -45.47 -74.30 -67.93
C ASP A 3 -44.87 -73.12 -67.14
N TYR A 4 -45.09 -71.86 -67.57
CA TYR A 4 -44.46 -70.67 -66.96
C TYR A 4 -45.49 -69.56 -66.68
N ALA A 5 -46.40 -69.80 -65.72
CA ALA A 5 -47.44 -68.85 -65.34
C ALA A 5 -47.69 -68.84 -63.82
N ARG A 6 -47.65 -67.63 -63.22
CA ARG A 6 -47.89 -67.23 -61.81
C ARG A 6 -46.67 -67.14 -60.89
N SER A 7 -46.08 -65.94 -60.82
CA SER A 7 -45.70 -65.32 -59.54
C SER A 7 -45.60 -63.78 -59.64
N ILE A 8 -46.73 -63.12 -59.95
CA ILE A 8 -46.88 -61.66 -59.79
C ILE A 8 -48.09 -61.40 -58.89
N LYS A 9 -47.93 -61.71 -57.60
CA LYS A 9 -48.80 -61.29 -56.49
C LYS A 9 -48.00 -61.27 -55.18
N SER A 10 -47.16 -60.25 -54.98
CA SER A 10 -46.63 -59.87 -53.66
C SER A 10 -45.95 -58.49 -53.71
N VAL A 11 -46.70 -57.43 -54.01
CA VAL A 11 -46.26 -56.03 -53.82
C VAL A 11 -47.38 -55.20 -53.17
N GLU A 12 -47.94 -55.72 -52.08
CA GLU A 12 -48.84 -54.98 -51.18
C GLU A 12 -48.50 -55.36 -49.72
N SER A 13 -47.43 -54.78 -49.18
CA SER A 13 -47.20 -54.61 -47.73
C SER A 13 -45.89 -53.86 -47.45
N ILE A 14 -45.80 -52.59 -47.87
CA ILE A 14 -44.92 -51.64 -47.18
C ILE A 14 -45.80 -50.97 -46.11
N GLN A 15 -45.78 -51.55 -44.91
CA GLN A 15 -46.50 -50.97 -43.78
C GLN A 15 -45.93 -49.59 -43.47
N CYS A 16 -46.76 -48.56 -43.63
CA CYS A 16 -46.47 -47.23 -43.15
C CYS A 16 -46.26 -47.29 -41.63
N GLY A 17 -45.02 -47.10 -41.18
CA GLY A 17 -44.63 -47.15 -39.78
C GLY A 17 -45.29 -46.02 -38.99
N ARG A 18 -46.42 -46.30 -38.34
CA ARG A 18 -47.06 -45.39 -37.40
C ARG A 18 -46.11 -45.11 -36.23
N PHE A 19 -45.54 -43.91 -36.22
CA PHE A 19 -44.88 -43.37 -35.03
C PHE A 19 -45.91 -43.26 -33.90
N THR A 20 -45.86 -44.19 -32.93
CA THR A 20 -46.70 -44.15 -31.74
C THR A 20 -46.15 -43.11 -30.78
N ALA A 21 -46.91 -42.02 -30.58
CA ALA A 21 -46.60 -41.00 -29.58
C ALA A 21 -46.79 -41.57 -28.16
N GLY A 22 -45.73 -42.17 -27.61
CA GLY A 22 -45.66 -42.57 -26.21
C GLY A 22 -45.43 -41.36 -25.31
N VAL A 23 -46.46 -40.93 -24.58
CA VAL A 23 -46.35 -39.87 -23.58
C VAL A 23 -45.64 -40.41 -22.35
N MET A 24 -44.42 -39.92 -22.05
CA MET A 24 -43.82 -40.15 -20.73
C MET A 24 -42.94 -38.99 -20.24
N SER A 25 -43.46 -38.34 -19.20
CA SER A 25 -42.86 -37.47 -18.16
C SER A 25 -41.49 -36.80 -18.37
N MET A 26 -41.56 -35.47 -18.29
CA MET A 26 -40.48 -34.49 -18.11
C MET A 26 -39.27 -34.93 -17.25
N SER A 27 -38.06 -34.63 -17.74
CA SER A 27 -36.94 -34.16 -16.92
C SER A 27 -36.16 -33.10 -17.69
N SER A 28 -35.98 -31.93 -17.09
CA SER A 28 -35.55 -30.71 -17.77
C SER A 28 -34.02 -30.65 -17.98
N ALA A 29 -33.54 -31.34 -19.01
CA ALA A 29 -32.30 -30.99 -19.68
C ALA A 29 -32.63 -30.33 -21.02
N SER A 30 -31.85 -29.32 -21.42
CA SER A 30 -31.99 -28.60 -22.70
C SER A 30 -31.60 -29.51 -23.86
N ALA A 31 -32.52 -30.37 -24.31
CA ALA A 31 -32.35 -31.20 -25.48
C ALA A 31 -32.33 -30.31 -26.74
N SER A 32 -31.23 -30.35 -27.49
CA SER A 32 -31.19 -29.79 -28.84
C SER A 32 -32.20 -30.54 -29.72
N PRO A 33 -32.82 -29.93 -30.76
CA PRO A 33 -33.73 -30.62 -31.71
C PRO A 33 -33.09 -31.74 -32.57
N HIS A 34 -31.92 -32.25 -32.18
CA HIS A 34 -31.02 -33.12 -32.95
C HIS A 34 -30.39 -34.21 -32.05
N ASP A 35 -31.03 -34.55 -30.93
CA ASP A 35 -30.59 -35.54 -29.92
C ASP A 35 -29.19 -35.36 -29.29
N PHE A 36 -28.48 -34.25 -29.58
CA PHE A 36 -27.24 -33.91 -28.90
C PHE A 36 -27.48 -33.49 -27.45
N VAL A 37 -26.93 -34.27 -26.52
CA VAL A 37 -27.01 -33.99 -25.08
C VAL A 37 -25.92 -33.01 -24.70
N THR A 38 -26.29 -31.75 -24.44
CA THR A 38 -25.36 -30.72 -23.97
C THR A 38 -24.99 -30.96 -22.50
N VAL A 39 -23.81 -31.55 -22.27
CA VAL A 39 -23.30 -31.82 -20.92
C VAL A 39 -22.48 -30.63 -20.41
N ARG A 40 -22.91 -30.02 -19.30
CA ARG A 40 -22.11 -29.02 -18.58
C ARG A 40 -20.81 -29.67 -18.07
N GLY A 41 -19.67 -29.02 -18.32
CA GLY A 41 -18.37 -29.40 -17.75
C GLY A 41 -17.34 -29.97 -18.74
N TRP A 42 -17.64 -30.05 -20.03
CA TRP A 42 -16.65 -30.33 -21.08
C TRP A 42 -16.35 -29.07 -21.89
N ASP A 43 -15.07 -28.78 -22.15
CA ASP A 43 -14.57 -27.52 -22.75
C ASP A 43 -15.23 -27.12 -24.09
N ARG A 44 -15.81 -28.09 -24.81
CA ARG A 44 -16.45 -27.87 -26.13
C ARG A 44 -17.98 -27.70 -26.06
N GLY A 45 -18.63 -28.01 -24.94
CA GLY A 45 -20.08 -27.86 -24.76
C GLY A 45 -20.98 -28.85 -25.53
N TYR A 46 -20.40 -29.77 -26.30
CA TYR A 46 -21.04 -30.91 -26.95
C TYR A 46 -20.18 -32.16 -26.76
N ARG A 47 -20.76 -33.36 -26.95
CA ARG A 47 -19.99 -34.62 -26.96
C ARG A 47 -19.46 -34.91 -28.37
N PRO A 48 -18.13 -34.92 -28.60
CA PRO A 48 -17.56 -35.18 -29.93
C PRO A 48 -18.02 -36.53 -30.51
N GLU A 49 -18.02 -37.58 -29.68
CA GLU A 49 -18.49 -38.93 -30.01
C GLU A 49 -19.90 -38.97 -30.62
N GLN A 50 -20.83 -38.12 -30.15
CA GLN A 50 -22.19 -38.04 -30.70
C GLN A 50 -22.22 -37.38 -32.08
N VAL A 51 -21.39 -36.34 -32.27
CA VAL A 51 -21.26 -35.64 -33.56
C VAL A 51 -20.58 -36.55 -34.58
N GLU A 52 -19.54 -37.28 -34.16
CA GLU A 52 -18.81 -38.27 -34.97
C GLU A 52 -19.73 -39.43 -35.38
N ALA A 53 -20.52 -39.98 -34.46
CA ALA A 53 -21.50 -41.04 -34.78
C ALA A 53 -22.58 -40.56 -35.78
N CYS A 54 -23.10 -39.34 -35.61
CA CYS A 54 -24.06 -38.74 -36.54
C CYS A 54 -23.44 -38.50 -37.92
N ALA A 55 -22.21 -37.97 -37.98
CA ALA A 55 -21.49 -37.76 -39.23
C ALA A 55 -21.12 -39.07 -39.95
N ALA A 56 -20.84 -40.14 -39.19
CA ALA A 56 -20.62 -41.48 -39.73
C ALA A 56 -21.91 -42.03 -40.37
N ALA A 57 -23.04 -42.00 -39.65
CA ALA A 57 -24.33 -42.45 -40.18
C ALA A 57 -24.74 -41.71 -41.46
N LEU A 58 -24.61 -40.37 -41.49
CA LEU A 58 -24.85 -39.57 -42.69
C LEU A 58 -23.89 -39.90 -43.86
N SER A 59 -22.66 -40.30 -43.56
CA SER A 59 -21.69 -40.73 -44.57
C SER A 59 -22.03 -42.12 -45.13
N GLU A 60 -22.46 -43.06 -44.28
CA GLU A 60 -22.95 -44.38 -44.70
C GLU A 60 -24.23 -44.26 -45.56
N GLU A 61 -25.19 -43.41 -45.18
CA GLU A 61 -26.38 -43.15 -45.98
C GLU A 61 -26.05 -42.53 -47.34
N ARG A 62 -25.12 -41.57 -47.37
CA ARG A 62 -24.58 -40.98 -48.61
C ARG A 62 -23.97 -42.06 -49.49
N ASP A 63 -23.07 -42.87 -48.95
CA ASP A 63 -22.31 -43.85 -49.73
C ASP A 63 -23.23 -44.97 -50.26
N ALA A 64 -24.20 -45.41 -49.47
CA ALA A 64 -25.26 -46.32 -49.91
C ALA A 64 -26.15 -45.70 -51.02
N ALA A 65 -26.42 -44.39 -50.97
CA ALA A 65 -27.13 -43.70 -52.04
C ALA A 65 -26.30 -43.58 -53.34
N TRP A 66 -25.00 -43.32 -53.22
CA TRP A 66 -24.05 -43.30 -54.35
C TRP A 66 -23.91 -44.68 -54.99
N GLU A 67 -23.81 -45.75 -54.21
CA GLU A 67 -23.81 -47.12 -54.74
C GLU A 67 -25.10 -47.43 -55.52
N ARG A 68 -26.27 -47.06 -54.98
CA ARG A 68 -27.55 -47.25 -55.68
C ARG A 68 -27.58 -46.47 -56.99
N ALA A 69 -27.11 -45.22 -57.01
CA ALA A 69 -27.01 -44.42 -58.22
C ALA A 69 -26.06 -45.05 -59.26
N ALA A 70 -24.92 -45.60 -58.83
CA ALA A 70 -23.97 -46.29 -59.71
C ALA A 70 -24.60 -47.56 -60.34
N ARG A 71 -25.25 -48.41 -59.52
CA ARG A 71 -25.96 -49.62 -59.98
C ARG A 71 -27.07 -49.29 -60.98
N LEU A 72 -27.86 -48.25 -60.71
CA LEU A 72 -28.91 -47.78 -61.63
C LEU A 72 -28.33 -47.20 -62.94
N THR A 73 -27.17 -46.58 -62.89
CA THR A 73 -26.48 -46.05 -64.09
C THR A 73 -25.96 -47.18 -64.98
N VAL A 74 -25.42 -48.26 -64.39
CA VAL A 74 -25.03 -49.48 -65.12
C VAL A 74 -26.26 -50.13 -65.76
N LEU A 75 -27.33 -50.36 -65.00
CA LEU A 75 -28.57 -50.94 -65.52
C LEU A 75 -29.17 -50.11 -66.67
N ALA A 76 -29.20 -48.78 -66.53
CA ALA A 76 -29.68 -47.89 -67.59
C ALA A 76 -28.82 -47.96 -68.87
N ARG A 77 -27.51 -48.24 -68.73
CA ARG A 77 -26.62 -48.50 -69.86
C ARG A 77 -26.88 -49.86 -70.49
N GLU A 78 -26.98 -50.92 -69.70
CA GLU A 78 -27.27 -52.29 -70.16
C GLU A 78 -28.57 -52.32 -70.97
N MET A 79 -29.66 -51.76 -70.42
CA MET A 79 -30.94 -51.62 -71.12
C MET A 79 -30.84 -50.76 -72.39
N GLY A 80 -29.93 -49.78 -72.42
CA GLY A 80 -29.66 -48.96 -73.61
C GLY A 80 -28.94 -49.73 -74.72
N GLU A 81 -28.00 -50.61 -74.36
CA GLU A 81 -27.28 -51.50 -75.26
C GLU A 81 -28.20 -52.61 -75.81
N GLU A 82 -29.02 -53.23 -74.96
CA GLU A 82 -30.08 -54.18 -75.39
C GLU A 82 -31.08 -53.52 -76.36
N LEU A 83 -31.54 -52.30 -76.05
CA LEU A 83 -32.45 -51.55 -76.91
C LEU A 83 -31.83 -51.19 -78.26
N ALA A 84 -30.50 -50.97 -78.32
CA ALA A 84 -29.79 -50.77 -79.57
C ALA A 84 -29.75 -52.06 -80.42
N GLN A 85 -29.42 -53.20 -79.81
CA GLN A 85 -29.42 -54.51 -80.48
C GLN A 85 -30.81 -54.87 -81.02
N LEU A 86 -31.87 -54.66 -80.23
CA LEU A 86 -33.26 -54.89 -80.65
C LEU A 86 -33.68 -53.99 -81.82
N ARG A 87 -33.20 -52.74 -81.87
CA ARG A 87 -33.43 -51.83 -83.00
C ARG A 87 -32.69 -52.26 -84.25
N GLU A 88 -31.45 -52.73 -84.12
CA GLU A 88 -30.68 -53.24 -85.26
C GLU A 88 -31.33 -54.51 -85.84
N ALA A 89 -31.70 -55.47 -84.99
CA ALA A 89 -32.44 -56.66 -85.39
C ALA A 89 -33.78 -56.31 -86.07
N ALA A 90 -34.50 -55.30 -85.57
CA ALA A 90 -35.72 -54.81 -86.19
C ALA A 90 -35.48 -54.10 -87.54
N ALA A 91 -34.35 -53.40 -87.70
CA ALA A 91 -33.99 -52.72 -88.95
C ALA A 91 -33.52 -53.68 -90.05
N GLN A 92 -33.03 -54.87 -89.69
CA GLN A 92 -32.71 -55.95 -90.63
C GLN A 92 -33.95 -56.64 -91.20
N LEU A 93 -35.13 -56.46 -90.59
CA LEU A 93 -36.40 -56.91 -91.15
C LEU A 93 -36.87 -55.92 -92.23
N THR A 94 -37.17 -56.42 -93.43
CA THR A 94 -37.80 -55.61 -94.48
C THR A 94 -39.14 -55.08 -94.00
N SER A 95 -39.42 -53.80 -94.27
CA SER A 95 -40.70 -53.15 -93.94
C SER A 95 -41.88 -53.95 -94.52
N GLN A 96 -42.66 -54.59 -93.65
CA GLN A 96 -43.80 -55.41 -94.04
C GLN A 96 -45.08 -54.57 -94.04
N ASP A 97 -45.66 -54.29 -95.20
CA ASP A 97 -46.98 -53.64 -95.30
C ASP A 97 -48.14 -54.65 -95.20
N TYR A 98 -47.82 -55.95 -95.25
CA TYR A 98 -48.73 -57.09 -95.32
C TYR A 98 -49.81 -56.98 -96.42
N ALA A 99 -49.59 -56.19 -97.46
CA ALA A 99 -50.57 -55.97 -98.53
C ALA A 99 -50.94 -57.26 -99.27
N ALA A 100 -49.98 -58.20 -99.41
CA ALA A 100 -50.20 -59.52 -100.00
C ALA A 100 -51.17 -60.42 -99.20
N LEU A 101 -51.43 -60.14 -97.92
CA LEU A 101 -52.40 -60.85 -97.07
C LEU A 101 -53.79 -60.18 -97.06
N GLY A 102 -53.97 -59.10 -97.83
CA GLY A 102 -55.24 -58.40 -97.98
C GLY A 102 -55.52 -57.30 -96.97
N GLU A 103 -56.54 -56.50 -97.26
CA GLU A 103 -56.87 -55.24 -96.59
C GLU A 103 -57.06 -55.37 -95.06
N ARG A 104 -57.58 -56.51 -94.59
CA ARG A 104 -57.79 -56.77 -93.16
C ARG A 104 -56.47 -56.96 -92.40
N ALA A 105 -55.46 -57.58 -93.02
CA ALA A 105 -54.14 -57.74 -92.43
C ALA A 105 -53.41 -56.38 -92.36
N ARG A 106 -53.48 -55.58 -93.44
CA ARG A 106 -52.93 -54.22 -93.48
C ARG A 106 -53.53 -53.30 -92.41
N ARG A 107 -54.87 -53.35 -92.19
CA ARG A 107 -55.52 -52.62 -91.08
C ARG A 107 -55.03 -53.05 -89.70
N LEU A 108 -54.86 -54.35 -89.47
CA LEU A 108 -54.36 -54.87 -88.19
C LEU A 108 -52.92 -54.42 -87.92
N PHE A 109 -52.08 -54.38 -88.96
CA PHE A 109 -50.71 -53.89 -88.87
C PHE A 109 -50.63 -52.39 -88.57
N LEU A 110 -51.47 -51.57 -89.22
CA LEU A 110 -51.54 -50.12 -88.92
C LEU A 110 -51.96 -49.87 -87.47
N LEU A 111 -53.01 -50.54 -86.99
CA LEU A 111 -53.44 -50.47 -85.59
C LEU A 111 -52.31 -50.90 -84.61
N GLY A 112 -51.53 -51.92 -84.97
CA GLY A 112 -50.37 -52.35 -84.19
C GLY A 112 -49.23 -51.33 -84.15
N GLN A 113 -49.04 -50.54 -85.22
CA GLN A 113 -48.09 -49.43 -85.21
C GLN A 113 -48.59 -48.25 -84.37
N GLU A 114 -49.87 -47.87 -84.51
CA GLU A 114 -50.52 -46.83 -83.71
C GLU A 114 -50.42 -47.15 -82.20
N GLU A 115 -50.73 -48.38 -81.79
CA GLU A 115 -50.59 -48.83 -80.40
C GLU A 115 -49.11 -48.83 -79.95
N ALA A 116 -48.18 -49.29 -80.80
CA ALA A 116 -46.76 -49.28 -80.48
C ALA A 116 -46.18 -47.85 -80.35
N GLU A 117 -46.74 -46.87 -81.06
CA GLU A 117 -46.41 -45.45 -80.89
C GLU A 117 -47.03 -44.88 -79.62
N ALA A 118 -48.31 -45.17 -79.34
CA ALA A 118 -48.99 -44.77 -78.12
C ALA A 118 -48.28 -45.28 -76.85
N VAL A 119 -47.83 -46.54 -76.84
CA VAL A 119 -47.02 -47.13 -75.75
C VAL A 119 -45.66 -46.43 -75.62
N ARG A 120 -45.00 -46.08 -76.73
CA ARG A 120 -43.71 -45.37 -76.73
C ARG A 120 -43.82 -43.96 -76.17
N GLU A 121 -44.83 -43.19 -76.59
CA GLU A 121 -45.07 -41.84 -76.04
C GLU A 121 -45.56 -41.90 -74.59
N GLY A 122 -46.44 -42.84 -74.24
CA GLY A 122 -46.85 -43.07 -72.85
C GLY A 122 -45.66 -43.35 -71.93
N ALA A 123 -44.72 -44.21 -72.36
CA ALA A 123 -43.50 -44.50 -71.62
C ALA A 123 -42.56 -43.27 -71.51
N ARG A 124 -42.43 -42.46 -72.57
CA ARG A 124 -41.66 -41.21 -72.56
C ARG A 124 -42.24 -40.20 -71.56
N CYS A 125 -43.55 -39.95 -71.60
CA CYS A 125 -44.23 -39.06 -70.67
C CYS A 125 -44.15 -39.56 -69.22
N ALA A 126 -44.26 -40.86 -68.99
CA ALA A 126 -44.09 -41.44 -67.65
C ALA A 126 -42.67 -41.26 -67.11
N ALA A 127 -41.63 -41.49 -67.93
CA ALA A 127 -40.24 -41.30 -67.54
C ALA A 127 -39.89 -39.82 -67.28
N GLN A 128 -40.42 -38.90 -68.09
CA GLN A 128 -40.31 -37.45 -67.87
C GLN A 128 -40.92 -37.05 -66.53
N ARG A 129 -42.18 -37.44 -66.28
CA ARG A 129 -42.86 -37.19 -65.00
C ARG A 129 -42.09 -37.71 -63.79
N LEU A 130 -41.64 -38.97 -63.82
CA LEU A 130 -40.84 -39.55 -62.73
C LEU A 130 -39.54 -38.77 -62.50
N THR A 131 -38.92 -38.26 -63.55
CA THR A 131 -37.70 -37.43 -63.46
C THR A 131 -37.99 -36.06 -62.85
N GLU A 132 -39.12 -35.44 -63.19
CA GLU A 132 -39.58 -34.16 -62.65
C GLU A 132 -39.99 -34.28 -61.17
N GLU A 133 -40.78 -35.30 -60.84
CA GLU A 133 -41.19 -35.65 -59.47
C GLU A 133 -39.95 -35.91 -58.58
N ALA A 134 -38.95 -36.66 -59.07
CA ALA A 134 -37.70 -36.90 -58.35
C ALA A 134 -36.84 -35.63 -58.17
N ARG A 135 -36.77 -34.75 -59.18
CA ARG A 135 -36.05 -33.46 -59.09
C ARG A 135 -36.71 -32.54 -58.07
N ALA A 136 -38.03 -32.35 -58.15
CA ALA A 136 -38.79 -31.53 -57.21
C ALA A 136 -38.62 -32.02 -55.77
N HIS A 137 -38.62 -33.34 -55.54
CA HIS A 137 -38.35 -33.92 -54.22
C HIS A 137 -36.91 -33.64 -53.74
N ALA A 138 -35.90 -33.83 -54.60
CA ALA A 138 -34.51 -33.57 -54.26
C ALA A 138 -34.23 -32.09 -53.94
N ASP A 139 -34.84 -31.16 -54.68
CA ASP A 139 -34.70 -29.72 -54.44
C ASP A 139 -35.46 -29.28 -53.17
N GLY A 140 -36.63 -29.87 -52.90
CA GLY A 140 -37.34 -29.69 -51.63
C GLY A 140 -36.52 -30.14 -50.41
N LEU A 141 -35.87 -31.31 -50.49
CA LEU A 141 -34.97 -31.80 -49.44
C LEU A 141 -33.74 -30.89 -49.23
N ARG A 142 -33.14 -30.39 -50.32
CA ARG A 142 -32.02 -29.43 -50.26
C ARG A 142 -32.42 -28.13 -49.57
N GLU A 143 -33.59 -27.59 -49.89
CA GLU A 143 -34.03 -26.32 -49.33
C GLU A 143 -34.47 -26.45 -47.87
N ALA A 144 -35.10 -27.57 -47.49
CA ALA A 144 -35.35 -27.91 -46.09
C ALA A 144 -34.05 -28.03 -45.28
N ALA A 145 -33.04 -28.74 -45.82
CA ALA A 145 -31.74 -28.88 -45.18
C ALA A 145 -30.99 -27.55 -45.03
N ARG A 146 -31.05 -26.67 -46.04
CA ARG A 146 -30.51 -25.29 -45.98
C ARG A 146 -31.18 -24.47 -44.89
N THR A 147 -32.52 -24.36 -44.95
CA THR A 147 -33.33 -23.63 -43.97
C THR A 147 -33.03 -24.07 -42.54
N HIS A 148 -32.91 -25.38 -42.32
CA HIS A 148 -32.55 -25.94 -41.03
C HIS A 148 -31.11 -25.58 -40.61
N ALA A 149 -30.14 -25.67 -41.52
CA ALA A 149 -28.75 -25.27 -41.25
C ALA A 149 -28.59 -23.76 -41.02
N ASP A 150 -29.40 -22.92 -41.66
CA ASP A 150 -29.46 -21.47 -41.40
C ASP A 150 -30.07 -21.18 -40.02
N ALA A 151 -31.17 -21.87 -39.65
CA ALA A 151 -31.78 -21.74 -38.33
C ALA A 151 -30.82 -22.14 -37.20
N VAL A 152 -30.13 -23.28 -37.33
CA VAL A 152 -29.12 -23.75 -36.36
C VAL A 152 -27.96 -22.76 -36.23
N ARG A 153 -27.50 -22.17 -37.34
CA ARG A 153 -26.47 -21.11 -37.34
C ARG A 153 -26.96 -19.85 -36.63
N ALA A 154 -28.17 -19.38 -36.92
CA ALA A 154 -28.75 -18.20 -36.28
C ALA A 154 -28.93 -18.41 -34.76
N GLU A 155 -29.38 -19.58 -34.31
CA GLU A 155 -29.44 -19.92 -32.88
C GLU A 155 -28.07 -19.95 -32.22
N ALA A 156 -27.06 -20.51 -32.90
CA ALA A 156 -25.69 -20.58 -32.39
C ALA A 156 -25.07 -19.19 -32.25
N ASP A 157 -25.25 -18.33 -33.25
CA ASP A 157 -24.80 -16.94 -33.25
C ASP A 157 -25.46 -16.13 -32.12
N GLU A 158 -26.77 -16.29 -31.91
CA GLU A 158 -27.48 -15.59 -30.84
C GLU A 158 -27.05 -16.08 -29.45
N ARG A 159 -26.88 -17.40 -29.26
CA ARG A 159 -26.29 -17.96 -28.03
C ARG A 159 -24.86 -17.45 -27.78
N ALA A 160 -24.06 -17.26 -28.85
CA ALA A 160 -22.72 -16.71 -28.75
C ALA A 160 -22.74 -15.22 -28.35
N ARG A 161 -23.63 -14.42 -28.97
CA ARG A 161 -23.84 -13.00 -28.61
C ARG A 161 -24.26 -12.84 -27.16
N GLN A 162 -25.24 -13.63 -26.69
CA GLN A 162 -25.71 -13.60 -25.31
C GLN A 162 -24.59 -13.94 -24.31
N ARG A 163 -23.79 -14.97 -24.58
CA ARG A 163 -22.61 -15.32 -23.76
C ARG A 163 -21.56 -14.21 -23.73
N LEU A 164 -21.29 -13.57 -24.87
CA LEU A 164 -20.34 -12.45 -24.94
C LEU A 164 -20.85 -11.21 -24.20
N LEU A 165 -22.17 -10.96 -24.20
CA LEU A 165 -22.77 -9.88 -23.41
C LEU A 165 -22.70 -10.17 -21.91
N ALA A 166 -23.03 -11.40 -21.49
CA ALA A 166 -22.92 -11.83 -20.09
C ALA A 166 -21.47 -11.71 -19.58
N ALA A 167 -20.50 -12.28 -20.31
CA ALA A 167 -19.08 -12.21 -19.93
C ALA A 167 -18.53 -10.78 -19.88
N ARG A 168 -19.05 -9.86 -20.72
CA ARG A 168 -18.71 -8.43 -20.65
C ARG A 168 -19.32 -7.76 -19.42
N ALA A 169 -20.57 -8.06 -19.09
CA ALA A 169 -21.23 -7.54 -17.88
C ALA A 169 -20.48 -8.01 -16.62
N GLU A 170 -20.19 -9.31 -16.49
CA GLU A 170 -19.39 -9.88 -15.40
C GLU A 170 -18.01 -9.21 -15.27
N ALA A 171 -17.32 -8.99 -16.39
CA ALA A 171 -16.01 -8.31 -16.39
C ALA A 171 -16.10 -6.82 -16.02
N ASP A 172 -17.15 -6.12 -16.45
CA ASP A 172 -17.38 -4.72 -16.07
C ASP A 172 -17.77 -4.59 -14.58
N GLU A 173 -18.58 -5.51 -14.05
CA GLU A 173 -18.94 -5.60 -12.64
C GLU A 173 -17.72 -5.85 -11.76
N ALA A 174 -16.92 -6.89 -12.06
CA ALA A 174 -15.67 -7.18 -11.34
C ALA A 174 -14.70 -5.98 -11.37
N ARG A 175 -14.60 -5.27 -12.50
CA ARG A 175 -13.78 -4.05 -12.61
C ARG A 175 -14.33 -2.90 -11.76
N ILE A 176 -15.65 -2.76 -11.64
CA ILE A 176 -16.31 -1.74 -10.80
C ILE A 176 -16.10 -2.05 -9.33
N GLU A 177 -16.25 -3.32 -8.92
CA GLU A 177 -16.03 -3.80 -7.55
C GLU A 177 -14.58 -3.57 -7.11
N ALA A 178 -13.59 -4.08 -7.84
CA ALA A 178 -12.17 -3.88 -7.53
C ALA A 178 -11.80 -2.38 -7.42
N ARG A 179 -12.40 -1.51 -8.25
CA ARG A 179 -12.21 -0.05 -8.15
C ARG A 179 -12.84 0.55 -6.90
N ARG A 180 -13.97 0.03 -6.43
CA ARG A 180 -14.63 0.46 -5.17
C ARG A 180 -13.81 0.01 -3.97
N GLU A 181 -13.35 -1.24 -3.95
CA GLU A 181 -12.50 -1.79 -2.88
C GLU A 181 -11.19 -0.99 -2.74
N VAL A 182 -10.45 -0.80 -3.83
CA VAL A 182 -9.21 -0.01 -3.84
C VAL A 182 -9.46 1.44 -3.38
N LYS A 183 -10.61 2.03 -3.72
CA LYS A 183 -11.00 3.37 -3.24
C LYS A 183 -11.31 3.37 -1.74
N SER A 184 -12.02 2.36 -1.22
CA SER A 184 -12.35 2.25 0.21
C SER A 184 -11.10 2.02 1.04
N GLY A 185 -10.31 1.00 0.71
CA GLY A 185 -9.06 0.69 1.42
C GLY A 185 -8.07 1.86 1.41
N ARG A 186 -7.98 2.62 0.30
CA ARG A 186 -7.19 3.86 0.26
C ARG A 186 -7.77 4.95 1.18
N ALA A 187 -9.09 5.11 1.24
CA ALA A 187 -9.73 6.10 2.12
C ALA A 187 -9.52 5.74 3.60
N GLU A 188 -9.68 4.47 3.96
CA GLU A 188 -9.45 3.93 5.30
C GLU A 188 -7.99 4.09 5.73
N ALA A 189 -7.03 3.69 4.89
CA ALA A 189 -5.60 3.85 5.16
C ALA A 189 -5.20 5.34 5.35
N LEU A 190 -5.75 6.24 4.54
CA LEU A 190 -5.52 7.69 4.70
C LEU A 190 -6.21 8.26 5.94
N ALA A 191 -7.37 7.74 6.35
CA ALA A 191 -8.03 8.13 7.59
C ALA A 191 -7.21 7.70 8.81
N ALA A 192 -6.74 6.44 8.84
CA ALA A 192 -5.86 5.93 9.88
C ALA A 192 -4.56 6.74 10.00
N LEU A 193 -3.92 7.08 8.88
CA LEU A 193 -2.71 7.92 8.86
C LEU A 193 -2.97 9.34 9.38
N ARG A 194 -4.10 9.96 9.04
CA ARG A 194 -4.49 11.29 9.55
C ARG A 194 -4.71 11.26 11.06
N GLU A 195 -5.40 10.24 11.57
CA GLU A 195 -5.67 10.08 13.00
C GLU A 195 -4.38 9.78 13.78
N MET A 196 -3.50 8.91 13.27
CA MET A 196 -2.17 8.69 13.85
C MET A 196 -1.36 9.99 13.89
N ARG A 197 -1.33 10.77 12.78
CA ARG A 197 -0.65 12.07 12.76
C ARG A 197 -1.22 13.03 13.80
N LYS A 198 -2.56 13.13 13.90
CA LYS A 198 -3.25 13.97 14.89
C LYS A 198 -2.87 13.59 16.33
N ARG A 199 -2.91 12.29 16.66
CA ARG A 199 -2.49 11.77 17.98
C ARG A 199 -1.03 12.10 18.28
N THR A 200 -0.12 11.85 17.34
CA THR A 200 1.30 12.15 17.52
C THR A 200 1.57 13.64 17.70
N THR A 201 0.90 14.52 16.93
CA THR A 201 1.01 15.98 17.13
C THR A 201 0.46 16.42 18.48
N GLY A 202 -0.63 15.82 18.97
CA GLY A 202 -1.18 16.09 20.29
C GLY A 202 -0.23 15.65 21.41
N MET A 203 0.33 14.45 21.31
CA MET A 203 1.29 13.89 22.26
C MET A 203 2.57 14.74 22.34
N LEU A 204 3.12 15.16 21.19
CA LEU A 204 4.27 16.07 21.16
C LEU A 204 3.94 17.42 21.78
N ALA A 205 2.75 17.99 21.51
CA ALA A 205 2.32 19.25 22.10
C ALA A 205 2.07 19.15 23.62
N GLU A 206 1.69 17.98 24.15
CA GLU A 206 1.62 17.73 25.60
C GLU A 206 3.02 17.62 26.20
N GLN A 207 3.91 16.80 25.62
CA GLN A 207 5.30 16.70 26.06
C GLN A 207 6.02 18.06 26.07
N HIS A 208 5.82 18.90 25.05
CA HIS A 208 6.36 20.26 25.04
C HIS A 208 5.81 21.12 26.18
N ARG A 209 4.51 21.02 26.51
CA ARG A 209 3.90 21.73 27.65
C ARG A 209 4.42 21.21 28.99
N GLU A 210 4.54 19.90 29.18
CA GLU A 210 5.15 19.31 30.39
C GLU A 210 6.61 19.73 30.57
N HIS A 211 7.40 19.73 29.49
CA HIS A 211 8.81 20.14 29.55
C HIS A 211 8.94 21.64 29.83
N ALA A 212 8.10 22.48 29.23
CA ALA A 212 8.05 23.92 29.55
C ALA A 212 7.63 24.17 31.00
N GLY A 213 6.61 23.45 31.50
CA GLY A 213 6.18 23.52 32.90
C GLY A 213 7.27 23.10 33.89
N ARG A 214 7.99 22.00 33.60
CA ARG A 214 9.14 21.53 34.38
C ARG A 214 10.30 22.55 34.39
N ARG A 215 10.62 23.16 33.25
CA ARG A 215 11.65 24.23 33.17
C ARG A 215 11.24 25.45 33.99
N ALA A 216 10.04 25.97 33.78
CA ALA A 216 9.53 27.12 34.53
C ALA A 216 9.44 26.86 36.05
N ALA A 217 9.21 25.62 36.48
CA ALA A 217 9.27 25.24 37.88
C ALA A 217 10.70 25.25 38.44
N ALA A 218 11.66 24.66 37.72
CA ALA A 218 13.07 24.67 38.10
C ALA A 218 13.69 26.08 38.07
N GLU A 219 13.27 26.93 37.13
CA GLU A 219 13.64 28.35 37.07
C GLU A 219 13.16 29.11 38.31
N ARG A 220 11.89 28.95 38.71
CA ARG A 220 11.38 29.55 39.97
C ARG A 220 12.12 29.05 41.21
N GLU A 221 12.37 27.74 41.31
CA GLU A 221 13.13 27.16 42.43
C GLU A 221 14.58 27.67 42.47
N HIS A 222 15.19 27.92 41.30
CA HIS A 222 16.50 28.55 41.20
C HIS A 222 16.47 30.02 41.63
N ASP A 223 15.53 30.81 41.14
CA ASP A 223 15.35 32.22 41.52
C ASP A 223 15.09 32.39 43.03
N GLU A 224 14.29 31.50 43.63
CA GLU A 224 14.04 31.46 45.07
C GLU A 224 15.31 31.15 45.86
N ARG A 225 16.12 30.18 45.39
CA ARG A 225 17.43 29.87 45.99
C ARG A 225 18.42 31.02 45.88
N VAL A 226 18.50 31.67 44.72
CA VAL A 226 19.36 32.84 44.49
C VAL A 226 18.97 33.96 45.45
N ARG A 227 17.69 34.35 45.51
CA ARG A 227 17.19 35.37 46.45
C ARG A 227 17.47 35.01 47.91
N ALA A 228 17.35 33.74 48.29
CA ALA A 228 17.65 33.28 49.65
C ALA A 228 19.15 33.33 49.99
N LEU A 229 20.02 33.06 49.01
CA LEU A 229 21.47 33.22 49.16
C LEU A 229 21.87 34.70 49.21
N ASP A 230 21.31 35.54 48.35
CA ASP A 230 21.55 36.99 48.34
C ASP A 230 21.13 37.63 49.67
N ALA A 231 19.96 37.27 50.20
CA ALA A 231 19.50 37.73 51.52
C ALA A 231 20.45 37.30 52.65
N ARG A 232 20.90 36.04 52.67
CA ARG A 232 21.89 35.55 53.64
C ARG A 232 23.24 36.25 53.49
N HIS A 233 23.67 36.53 52.25
CA HIS A 233 24.91 37.26 52.00
C HIS A 233 24.81 38.71 52.50
N ALA A 234 23.70 39.40 52.22
CA ALA A 234 23.44 40.74 52.73
C ALA A 234 23.41 40.78 54.28
N GLU A 235 22.79 39.80 54.94
CA GLU A 235 22.86 39.68 56.41
C GLU A 235 24.29 39.51 56.93
N LEU A 236 25.10 38.65 56.28
CA LEU A 236 26.48 38.39 56.70
C LEU A 236 27.38 39.62 56.46
N VAL A 237 27.21 40.32 55.34
CA VAL A 237 27.89 41.59 55.05
C VAL A 237 27.50 42.65 56.09
N ALA A 238 26.21 42.85 56.36
CA ALA A 238 25.76 43.80 57.36
C ALA A 238 26.31 43.50 58.78
N ARG A 239 26.37 42.23 59.19
CA ARG A 239 27.01 41.83 60.45
C ARG A 239 28.52 42.08 60.45
N ALA A 240 29.20 41.84 59.33
CA ALA A 240 30.63 42.10 59.20
C ALA A 240 30.95 43.61 59.22
N GLU A 241 30.15 44.43 58.54
CA GLU A 241 30.24 45.89 58.56
C GLU A 241 30.00 46.45 59.98
N GLN A 242 28.96 45.96 60.67
CA GLN A 242 28.71 46.28 62.08
C GLN A 242 29.92 45.93 62.97
N GLY A 243 30.49 44.73 62.83
CA GLY A 243 31.67 44.32 63.58
C GLY A 243 32.92 45.14 63.26
N VAL A 244 33.10 45.59 62.01
CA VAL A 244 34.18 46.50 61.61
C VAL A 244 33.98 47.89 62.23
N ASP A 245 32.76 48.41 62.26
CA ASP A 245 32.47 49.71 62.87
C ASP A 245 32.56 49.68 64.41
N GLU A 246 32.17 48.57 65.04
CA GLU A 246 32.42 48.32 66.47
C GLU A 246 33.92 48.26 66.77
N ALA A 247 34.70 47.52 65.97
CA ALA A 247 36.15 47.45 66.10
C ALA A 247 36.83 48.81 65.90
N ARG A 248 36.36 49.62 64.94
CA ARG A 248 36.83 51.01 64.73
C ARG A 248 36.54 51.91 65.94
N ARG A 249 35.33 51.82 66.53
CA ARG A 249 34.98 52.57 67.75
C ARG A 249 35.83 52.12 68.94
N ALA A 250 36.05 50.83 69.10
CA ALA A 250 36.90 50.27 70.16
C ALA A 250 38.36 50.70 70.00
N LEU A 251 38.89 50.71 68.76
CA LEU A 251 40.22 51.23 68.45
C LEU A 251 40.33 52.72 68.80
N ALA A 252 39.41 53.56 68.33
CA ALA A 252 39.41 55.00 68.63
C ALA A 252 39.35 55.27 70.15
N ALA A 253 38.48 54.55 70.88
CA ALA A 253 38.40 54.67 72.34
C ALA A 253 39.69 54.20 73.05
N ALA A 254 40.38 53.19 72.51
CA ALA A 254 41.66 52.71 73.03
C ALA A 254 42.81 53.69 72.72
N GLU A 255 42.84 54.29 71.53
CA GLU A 255 43.78 55.35 71.13
C GLU A 255 43.61 56.59 71.99
N GLU A 256 42.37 57.05 72.23
CA GLU A 256 42.09 58.12 73.18
C GLU A 256 42.54 57.77 74.61
N ALA A 257 42.28 56.55 75.08
CA ALA A 257 42.68 56.12 76.42
C ALA A 257 44.21 56.00 76.55
N ALA A 258 44.91 55.60 75.48
CA ALA A 258 46.36 55.61 75.40
C ALA A 258 46.91 57.05 75.39
N GLY A 259 46.27 57.96 74.65
CA GLY A 259 46.55 59.40 74.64
C GLY A 259 46.43 59.99 76.04
N ARG A 260 45.27 59.82 76.70
CA ARG A 260 45.05 60.27 78.09
C ARG A 260 46.09 59.71 79.06
N ARG A 261 46.40 58.41 79.00
CA ARG A 261 47.46 57.79 79.83
C ARG A 261 48.85 58.38 79.52
N GLN A 262 49.15 58.72 78.27
CA GLN A 262 50.42 59.32 77.90
C GLN A 262 50.51 60.79 78.34
N GLU A 263 49.40 61.52 78.32
CA GLU A 263 49.28 62.87 78.88
C GLU A 263 49.42 62.85 80.40
N GLU A 264 48.72 61.95 81.10
CA GLU A 264 48.89 61.72 82.54
C GLU A 264 50.34 61.34 82.89
N ALA A 265 50.97 60.45 82.12
CA ALA A 265 52.36 60.08 82.33
C ALA A 265 53.33 61.24 82.09
N ARG A 266 53.08 62.10 81.08
CA ARG A 266 53.83 63.34 80.85
C ARG A 266 53.62 64.35 81.98
N ALA A 267 52.40 64.49 82.48
CA ALA A 267 52.07 65.37 83.61
C ALA A 267 52.79 64.92 84.89
N ARG A 268 52.71 63.63 85.24
CA ARG A 268 53.46 63.05 86.38
C ARG A 268 54.97 63.15 86.19
N ALA A 269 55.49 62.96 84.97
CA ALA A 269 56.91 63.15 84.71
C ALA A 269 57.34 64.62 84.88
N ALA A 270 56.52 65.58 84.46
CA ALA A 270 56.75 67.00 84.68
C ALA A 270 56.67 67.38 86.17
N GLU A 271 55.72 66.80 86.91
CA GLU A 271 55.56 66.94 88.37
C GLU A 271 56.79 66.39 89.10
N VAL A 272 57.22 65.16 88.82
CA VAL A 272 58.45 64.57 89.39
C VAL A 272 59.70 65.38 89.03
N VAL A 273 59.80 65.94 87.81
CA VAL A 273 60.90 66.84 87.44
C VAL A 273 60.81 68.17 88.20
N ALA A 274 59.62 68.71 88.47
CA ALA A 274 59.43 69.91 89.28
C ALA A 274 59.79 69.66 90.75
N GLU A 275 59.35 68.53 91.35
CA GLU A 275 59.77 68.11 92.69
C GLU A 275 61.28 67.91 92.78
N ALA A 276 61.89 67.26 91.77
CA ALA A 276 63.32 67.08 91.69
C ALA A 276 64.07 68.41 91.59
N ARG A 277 63.54 69.40 90.87
CA ARG A 277 64.08 70.78 90.83
C ARG A 277 63.93 71.49 92.16
N VAL A 278 62.76 71.44 92.81
CA VAL A 278 62.57 72.01 94.16
C VAL A 278 63.53 71.36 95.17
N ARG A 279 63.76 70.05 95.07
CA ARG A 279 64.72 69.32 95.91
C ARG A 279 66.16 69.68 95.57
N GLN A 280 66.50 69.87 94.29
CA GLN A 280 67.79 70.38 93.83
C GLN A 280 68.03 71.80 94.34
N GLU A 281 67.06 72.70 94.26
CA GLU A 281 67.13 74.07 94.80
C GLU A 281 67.30 74.06 96.32
N ARG A 282 66.60 73.17 97.03
CA ARG A 282 66.76 73.01 98.48
C ARG A 282 68.17 72.54 98.83
N ILE A 283 68.67 71.53 98.12
CA ILE A 283 70.05 71.04 98.26
C ILE A 283 71.04 72.14 97.92
N ALA A 284 70.81 72.92 96.86
CA ALA A 284 71.65 74.05 96.46
C ALA A 284 71.73 75.12 97.55
N ARG A 285 70.58 75.51 98.14
CA ARG A 285 70.51 76.44 99.28
C ARG A 285 71.15 75.85 100.55
N GLU A 286 71.03 74.54 100.80
CA GLU A 286 71.74 73.86 101.88
C GLU A 286 73.26 73.86 101.65
N THR A 287 73.73 73.61 100.41
CA THR A 287 75.16 73.70 100.08
C THR A 287 75.68 75.14 100.08
N GLU A 288 74.90 76.14 99.66
CA GLU A 288 75.26 77.55 99.81
C GLU A 288 75.36 77.94 101.29
N ARG A 289 74.45 77.46 102.15
CA ARG A 289 74.54 77.70 103.60
C ARG A 289 75.79 77.05 104.19
N VAL A 290 76.07 75.79 103.85
CA VAL A 290 77.28 75.07 104.28
C VAL A 290 78.55 75.75 103.76
N LEU A 291 78.55 76.25 102.52
CA LEU A 291 79.67 77.01 101.96
C LEU A 291 79.85 78.37 102.65
N ARG A 292 78.75 79.03 103.08
CA ARG A 292 78.82 80.24 103.91
C ARG A 292 79.40 79.96 105.29
N GLU A 293 78.89 78.94 105.99
CA GLU A 293 79.40 78.47 107.28
C GLU A 293 80.88 78.04 107.18
N HIS A 294 81.33 77.50 106.04
CA HIS A 294 82.74 77.19 105.79
C HIS A 294 83.58 78.41 105.41
N GLY A 295 83.02 79.41 104.73
CA GLY A 295 83.68 80.70 104.47
C GLY A 295 83.94 81.45 105.76
N GLU A 296 82.92 81.56 106.63
CA GLU A 296 83.02 82.19 107.95
C GLU A 296 84.10 81.50 108.82
N ARG A 297 84.18 80.16 108.82
CA ARG A 297 85.27 79.41 109.48
C ARG A 297 86.66 79.62 108.86
N TRP A 298 86.74 79.88 107.54
CA TRP A 298 88.01 80.17 106.87
C TRP A 298 88.50 81.60 107.16
N ASP A 299 87.58 82.56 107.27
CA ASP A 299 87.90 83.94 107.67
C ASP A 299 88.34 84.00 109.14
N GLU A 300 87.70 83.23 110.04
CA GLU A 300 88.18 83.05 111.43
C GLU A 300 89.58 82.43 111.49
N LEU A 301 89.87 81.41 110.66
CA LEU A 301 91.20 80.79 110.56
C LEU A 301 92.26 81.74 109.97
N GLN A 302 91.91 82.58 108.99
CA GLN A 302 92.80 83.62 108.48
C GLN A 302 93.09 84.70 109.52
N ALA A 303 92.08 85.13 110.29
CA ALA A 303 92.28 86.05 111.41
C ALA A 303 93.22 85.45 112.47
N HIS A 304 93.08 84.16 112.78
CA HIS A 304 93.98 83.43 113.68
C HIS A 304 95.41 83.32 113.12
N MET A 305 95.58 83.06 111.82
CA MET A 305 96.90 83.01 111.18
C MET A 305 97.55 84.40 111.04
N ALA A 306 96.78 85.46 110.84
CA ALA A 306 97.29 86.84 110.89
C ALA A 306 97.80 87.21 112.29
N SER A 307 97.07 86.82 113.34
CA SER A 307 97.48 86.98 114.74
C SER A 307 98.78 86.22 115.06
N VAL A 308 98.90 84.96 114.61
CA VAL A 308 100.13 84.17 114.79
C VAL A 308 101.31 84.74 114.00
N ARG A 309 101.10 85.23 112.78
CA ARG A 309 102.16 85.85 111.95
C ARG A 309 102.65 87.18 112.54
N SER A 310 101.76 87.96 113.14
CA SER A 310 102.13 89.17 113.89
C SER A 310 102.98 88.84 115.13
N ASN A 311 102.56 87.82 115.91
CA ASN A 311 103.28 87.43 117.13
C ASN A 311 104.63 86.73 116.88
N LEU A 312 104.79 85.98 115.78
CA LEU A 312 106.10 85.42 115.40
C LEU A 312 107.07 86.47 114.87
N SER A 313 106.58 87.57 114.30
CA SER A 313 107.44 88.70 113.88
C SER A 313 108.10 89.46 115.04
N SER A 314 107.63 89.24 116.28
CA SER A 314 108.11 89.93 117.49
C SER A 314 109.16 89.14 118.31
N LEU A 315 109.53 87.92 117.92
CA LEU A 315 110.49 87.08 118.68
C LEU A 315 111.73 86.61 117.91
N THR A 316 111.88 86.93 116.62
CA THR A 316 113.14 86.75 115.89
C THR A 316 113.40 87.88 114.89
N GLY A 317 114.27 88.83 115.24
CA GLY A 317 115.17 89.44 114.26
C GLY A 317 116.41 88.54 114.08
N ARG A 318 117.17 88.61 112.97
CA ARG A 318 117.19 89.59 111.87
C ARG A 318 118.03 89.06 110.68
N ALA A 319 117.82 89.64 109.50
CA ALA A 319 118.68 89.59 108.28
C ALA A 319 118.60 88.31 107.41
N VAL A 320 118.70 88.37 106.06
CA VAL A 320 118.71 89.48 105.07
C VAL A 320 118.32 88.89 103.69
N GLU A 321 117.84 89.76 102.77
CA GLU A 321 117.52 89.49 101.34
C GLU A 321 116.34 88.56 101.00
#